data_AF-A0A139JQK9-F1
#
_entry.id   AF-A0A139JQK9-F1
#
_cell.length_a   1.000
_cell.length_b   1.000
_cell.length_c   1.000
_cell.angle_alpha   90.00
_cell.angle_beta   90.00
_cell.angle_gamma   90.00
#
_symmetry.space_group_name_H-M   'P 1'
#
loop_
_entity.id
_entity.type
_entity.pdbx_description
1 polymer ?
#
loop_
_entity_poly.entity_id
_entity_poly.type
_entity_poly.pdbx_seq_one_letter_code
_entity_poly.pdbx_strand_id
1 'polypeptide(L)'
;MFFTKKNSFLKQIIISSFLSSLAVIFQVLTFFIKKNFFPLIFNKIFFFDFSIIPFLILTSYANIFFCFFGSFFAETISFFLRGSKYFYNPFFSLFYSICYGLLPSVLLNKKSFSFFKTYFFITLILIIYFFIYFIPRIVWYTILLIEKKNNFPFIEIKSKWNFFKLRYFLFFKFFSIFIFSFILTYFYLKIKKIIISLF
;
A
#
# COMPACT_ATOMS: atom_id res chain seq x y z
N MET A 1 -13.42 -17.33 -15.98
CA MET A 1 -12.01 -17.24 -16.43
C MET A 1 -12.02 -16.58 -17.79
N PHE A 2 -11.85 -15.26 -17.87
CA PHE A 2 -11.75 -14.55 -19.16
C PHE A 2 -10.47 -13.72 -19.12
N PHE A 3 -9.44 -14.21 -19.82
CA PHE A 3 -8.33 -13.41 -20.30
C PHE A 3 -8.87 -12.40 -21.32
N THR A 4 -9.24 -11.19 -20.88
CA THR A 4 -9.67 -10.13 -21.80
C THR A 4 -8.46 -9.64 -22.59
N LYS A 5 -8.37 -10.08 -23.87
CA LYS A 5 -7.30 -9.82 -24.85
C LYS A 5 -5.90 -10.19 -24.32
N LYS A 6 -5.21 -11.14 -24.97
CA LYS A 6 -3.75 -11.31 -24.85
C LYS A 6 -3.10 -9.97 -25.28
N ASN A 7 -3.02 -8.98 -24.39
CA ASN A 7 -1.98 -7.98 -24.49
C ASN A 7 -0.70 -8.78 -24.64
N SER A 8 0.09 -8.49 -25.67
CA SER A 8 1.37 -9.17 -25.88
C SER A 8 2.15 -9.14 -24.58
N PHE A 9 2.87 -10.21 -24.30
CA PHE A 9 3.68 -10.32 -23.07
C PHE A 9 4.55 -9.08 -22.86
N LEU A 10 5.13 -8.56 -23.95
CA LEU A 10 5.88 -7.30 -24.00
C LEU A 10 5.06 -6.09 -23.50
N LYS A 11 3.81 -5.93 -23.95
CA LYS A 11 2.94 -4.82 -23.53
C LYS A 11 2.60 -4.91 -22.04
N GLN A 12 2.42 -6.11 -21.50
CA GLN A 12 2.18 -6.29 -20.06
C GLN A 12 3.41 -5.91 -19.24
N ILE A 13 4.62 -6.26 -19.71
CA ILE A 13 5.87 -5.81 -19.08
C ILE A 13 5.96 -4.29 -19.06
N ILE A 14 5.74 -3.63 -20.20
CA ILE A 14 5.84 -2.17 -20.32
C ILE A 14 4.84 -1.46 -19.41
N ILE A 15 3.57 -1.92 -19.38
CA ILE A 15 2.56 -1.33 -18.50
C ILE A 15 2.89 -1.58 -17.02
N SER A 16 3.33 -2.80 -16.70
CA SER A 16 3.71 -3.15 -15.33
C SER A 16 4.89 -2.33 -14.85
N SER A 17 5.93 -2.14 -15.67
CA SER A 17 7.09 -1.33 -15.29
C SER A 17 6.72 0.13 -15.10
N PHE A 18 5.90 0.71 -16.00
CA PHE A 18 5.43 2.08 -15.91
C PHE A 18 4.56 2.33 -14.66
N LEU A 19 3.57 1.47 -14.39
CA LEU A 19 2.71 1.65 -13.22
C LEU A 19 3.45 1.36 -11.90
N SER A 20 4.42 0.45 -11.91
CA SER A 20 5.26 0.18 -10.74
C SER A 20 6.19 1.34 -10.45
N SER A 21 6.81 1.95 -11.46
CA SER A 21 7.66 3.14 -11.27
C SER A 21 6.82 4.35 -10.79
N LEU A 22 5.61 4.51 -11.30
CA LEU A 22 4.68 5.53 -10.82
C LEU A 22 4.27 5.29 -9.35
N ALA A 23 4.05 4.03 -8.96
CA ALA A 23 3.82 3.68 -7.56
C ALA A 23 5.03 4.01 -6.67
N VAL A 24 6.26 3.76 -7.14
CA VAL A 24 7.49 4.16 -6.44
C VAL A 24 7.54 5.67 -6.23
N ILE A 25 7.26 6.45 -7.28
CA ILE A 25 7.21 7.92 -7.19
C ILE A 25 6.19 8.35 -6.12
N PHE A 26 4.98 7.78 -6.13
CA PHE A 26 3.98 8.07 -5.11
C PHE A 26 4.42 7.67 -3.70
N GLN A 27 5.07 6.53 -3.51
CA GLN A 27 5.56 6.13 -2.19
C GLN A 27 6.62 7.10 -1.66
N VAL A 28 7.59 7.48 -2.51
CA VAL A 28 8.68 8.38 -2.14
C VAL A 28 8.15 9.80 -1.88
N LEU A 29 7.28 10.32 -2.75
CA LEU A 29 6.63 11.62 -2.55
C LEU A 29 5.79 11.64 -1.26
N THR A 30 4.99 10.60 -1.02
CA THR A 30 4.19 10.49 0.20
C THR A 30 5.08 10.52 1.44
N PHE A 31 6.26 9.88 1.39
CA PHE A 31 7.23 9.93 2.48
C PHE A 31 7.80 11.35 2.70
N PHE A 32 8.21 12.05 1.64
CA PHE A 32 8.72 13.43 1.74
C PHE A 32 7.65 14.42 2.22
N ILE A 33 6.43 14.34 1.70
CA ILE A 33 5.30 15.17 2.10
C ILE A 33 4.97 14.96 3.58
N LYS A 34 4.96 13.70 4.03
CA LYS A 34 4.75 13.35 5.45
C LYS A 34 5.86 13.91 6.35
N LYS A 35 7.10 13.96 5.87
CA LYS A 35 8.24 14.46 6.64
C LYS A 35 8.24 15.99 6.76
N ASN A 36 7.88 16.71 5.69
CA ASN A 36 8.16 18.14 5.56
C ASN A 36 6.92 19.05 5.65
N PHE A 37 5.75 18.62 5.19
CA PHE A 37 4.62 19.52 4.93
C PHE A 37 3.36 19.25 5.77
N PHE A 38 3.12 18.01 6.17
CA PHE A 38 1.91 17.69 6.94
C PHE A 38 2.11 17.94 8.45
N PRO A 39 1.14 18.58 9.14
CA PRO A 39 1.14 18.60 10.59
C PRO A 39 1.23 17.15 11.09
N LEU A 40 2.11 16.90 12.07
CA LEU A 40 2.29 15.58 12.71
C LEU A 40 0.95 14.91 13.11
N ILE A 41 -0.10 15.71 13.33
CA ILE A 41 -1.45 15.29 13.69
C ILE A 41 -2.17 14.58 12.53
N PHE A 42 -2.20 15.14 11.32
CA PHE A 42 -2.89 14.53 10.17
C PHE A 42 -2.22 13.24 9.70
N ASN A 43 -0.89 13.18 9.73
CA ASN A 43 -0.13 11.95 9.46
C ASN A 43 -0.40 10.83 10.48
N LYS A 44 -0.72 11.22 11.72
CA LYS A 44 -1.07 10.28 12.78
C LYS A 44 -2.47 9.70 12.62
N ILE A 45 -3.41 10.51 12.15
CA ILE A 45 -4.83 10.14 12.10
C ILE A 45 -5.17 9.36 10.83
N PHE A 46 -4.69 9.81 9.67
CA PHE A 46 -5.13 9.25 8.40
C PHE A 46 -4.18 8.20 7.84
N PHE A 47 -4.76 7.12 7.34
CA PHE A 47 -4.10 6.14 6.50
C PHE A 47 -4.02 6.70 5.07
N PHE A 48 -2.83 7.15 4.68
CA PHE A 48 -2.55 7.62 3.32
C PHE A 48 -1.48 6.75 2.70
N ASP A 49 -1.89 5.93 1.74
CA ASP A 49 -1.00 5.20 0.85
C ASP A 49 -1.50 5.31 -0.60
N PHE A 50 -1.07 6.38 -1.28
CA PHE A 50 -1.48 6.66 -2.66
C PHE A 50 -0.87 5.68 -3.67
N SER A 51 0.15 4.92 -3.27
CA SER A 51 0.80 3.93 -4.12
C SER A 51 -0.10 2.75 -4.49
N ILE A 52 -1.27 2.61 -3.83
CA ILE A 52 -2.29 1.63 -4.22
C ILE A 52 -2.95 1.97 -5.56
N ILE A 53 -3.05 3.26 -5.92
CA ILE A 53 -3.80 3.71 -7.12
C ILE A 53 -3.22 3.09 -8.41
N PRO A 54 -1.90 3.15 -8.67
CA PRO A 54 -1.32 2.55 -9.86
C PRO A 54 -1.51 1.03 -9.91
N PHE A 55 -1.48 0.34 -8.77
CA PHE A 55 -1.71 -1.10 -8.71
C PHE A 55 -3.16 -1.49 -8.98
N LEU A 56 -4.13 -0.72 -8.48
CA LEU A 56 -5.53 -0.93 -8.81
C LEU A 56 -5.78 -0.82 -10.32
N ILE A 57 -5.11 0.12 -11.00
CA ILE A 57 -5.17 0.26 -12.45
C ILE A 57 -4.47 -0.92 -13.14
N LEU A 58 -3.29 -1.32 -12.66
CA LEU A 58 -2.48 -2.40 -13.24
C LEU A 58 -3.27 -3.71 -13.36
N THR A 59 -4.12 -4.00 -12.37
CA THR A 59 -4.96 -5.20 -12.35
C THR A 59 -5.92 -5.31 -13.54
N SER A 60 -6.23 -4.20 -14.22
CA SER A 60 -7.10 -4.18 -15.39
C SER A 60 -6.36 -4.47 -16.71
N TYR A 61 -5.02 -4.45 -16.71
CA TYR A 61 -4.20 -4.53 -17.93
C TYR A 61 -3.20 -5.68 -17.99
N ALA A 62 -2.78 -6.19 -16.82
CA ALA A 62 -1.74 -7.19 -16.71
C ALA A 62 -2.23 -8.44 -15.98
N ASN A 63 -1.60 -9.58 -16.28
CA ASN A 63 -1.85 -10.82 -15.56
C ASN A 63 -1.43 -10.71 -14.09
N ILE A 64 -1.99 -11.60 -13.27
CA ILE A 64 -1.76 -11.68 -11.82
C ILE A 64 -0.25 -11.70 -11.48
N PHE A 65 0.55 -12.46 -12.23
CA PHE A 65 2.00 -12.54 -12.02
C PHE A 65 2.69 -11.18 -12.14
N PHE A 66 2.37 -10.39 -13.17
CA PHE A 66 2.96 -9.07 -13.36
C PHE A 66 2.49 -8.08 -12.28
N CYS A 67 1.23 -8.17 -11.84
CA CYS A 67 0.74 -7.36 -10.72
C CYS A 67 1.51 -7.67 -9.43
N PHE A 68 1.79 -8.95 -9.15
CA PHE A 68 2.58 -9.38 -8.00
C PHE A 68 4.03 -8.91 -8.08
N PHE A 69 4.73 -9.20 -9.18
CA PHE A 69 6.13 -8.80 -9.31
C PHE A 69 6.30 -7.28 -9.35
N GLY A 70 5.41 -6.57 -10.05
CA GLY A 70 5.41 -5.11 -10.10
C GLY A 70 5.29 -4.48 -8.71
N SER A 71 4.32 -4.94 -7.91
CA SER A 71 4.16 -4.46 -6.54
C SER A 71 5.29 -4.87 -5.60
N PHE A 72 5.84 -6.08 -5.76
CA PHE A 72 7.00 -6.54 -4.99
C PHE A 72 8.22 -5.66 -5.24
N PHE A 73 8.62 -5.49 -6.51
CA PHE A 73 9.77 -4.68 -6.87
C PHE A 73 9.57 -3.20 -6.52
N ALA A 74 8.35 -2.68 -6.67
CA ALA A 74 8.06 -1.30 -6.30
C ALA A 74 8.31 -1.05 -4.81
N GLU A 75 7.86 -1.93 -3.90
CA GLU A 75 8.11 -1.76 -2.46
C GLU A 75 9.59 -1.90 -2.12
N THR A 76 10.28 -2.87 -2.74
CA THR A 76 11.72 -3.08 -2.55
C THR A 76 12.53 -1.86 -2.99
N ILE A 77 12.31 -1.36 -4.20
CA ILE A 77 13.01 -0.19 -4.73
C ILE A 77 12.68 1.04 -3.87
N SER A 78 11.41 1.24 -3.53
CA SER A 78 10.98 2.36 -2.69
C SER A 78 11.58 2.31 -1.29
N PHE A 79 11.82 1.12 -0.72
CA PHE A 79 12.51 0.98 0.55
C PHE A 79 13.92 1.57 0.49
N PHE A 80 14.69 1.24 -0.54
CA PHE A 80 16.05 1.76 -0.73
C PHE A 80 16.05 3.26 -1.03
N LEU A 81 15.14 3.73 -1.91
CA LEU A 81 15.04 5.16 -2.25
C LEU A 81 14.61 6.06 -1.09
N ARG A 82 13.82 5.53 -0.14
CA ARG A 82 13.43 6.27 1.08
C ARG A 82 14.60 6.51 2.04
N GLY A 83 15.75 5.86 1.85
CA GLY A 83 16.90 5.97 2.75
C GLY A 83 16.57 5.49 4.17
N SER A 84 15.81 4.40 4.27
CA SER A 84 15.37 3.85 5.56
C SER A 84 16.59 3.55 6.45
N LYS A 85 16.54 3.95 7.72
CA LYS A 85 17.56 3.61 8.73
C LYS A 85 17.49 2.15 9.18
N TYR A 86 16.44 1.43 8.77
CA TYR A 86 16.18 0.04 9.16
C TYR A 86 16.66 -0.92 8.08
N PHE A 87 16.95 -2.15 8.47
CA PHE A 87 17.29 -3.21 7.52
C PHE A 87 16.09 -3.60 6.66
N TYR A 88 16.35 -3.88 5.39
CA TYR A 88 15.35 -4.40 4.47
C TYR A 88 14.92 -5.79 4.92
N ASN A 89 13.60 -6.01 5.01
CA ASN A 89 13.03 -7.32 5.28
C ASN A 89 12.14 -7.72 4.08
N PRO A 90 12.51 -8.77 3.31
CA PRO A 90 11.81 -9.17 2.10
C PRO A 90 10.38 -9.66 2.35
N PHE A 91 10.08 -10.14 3.56
CA PHE A 91 8.71 -10.56 3.91
C PHE A 91 7.72 -9.40 3.83
N PHE A 92 8.14 -8.16 4.13
CA PHE A 92 7.25 -7.01 3.96
C PHE A 92 6.95 -6.72 2.49
N SER A 93 7.92 -6.85 1.58
CA SER A 93 7.65 -6.73 0.15
C SER A 93 6.73 -7.85 -0.35
N LEU A 94 6.84 -9.07 0.20
CA LEU A 94 5.91 -10.17 -0.10
C LEU A 94 4.48 -9.86 0.40
N PHE A 95 4.32 -9.42 1.65
CA PHE A 95 2.99 -9.06 2.17
C PHE A 95 2.38 -7.88 1.40
N TYR A 96 3.21 -6.91 1.04
CA TYR A 96 2.81 -5.80 0.20
C TYR A 96 2.30 -6.26 -1.17
N SER A 97 3.03 -7.15 -1.85
CA SER A 97 2.64 -7.66 -3.17
C SER A 97 1.43 -8.58 -3.12
N ILE A 98 1.22 -9.31 -2.01
CA ILE A 98 -0.03 -10.03 -1.77
C ILE A 98 -1.20 -9.04 -1.68
N CYS A 99 -1.03 -7.96 -0.90
CA CYS A 99 -2.10 -7.03 -0.62
C CYS A 99 -2.48 -6.15 -1.83
N TYR A 100 -1.50 -5.62 -2.55
CA TYR A 100 -1.75 -4.66 -3.63
C TYR A 100 -1.54 -5.24 -5.03
N GLY A 101 -0.85 -6.37 -5.18
CA GLY A 101 -0.73 -7.08 -6.44
C GLY A 101 -1.79 -8.16 -6.59
N LEU A 102 -1.73 -9.19 -5.74
CA LEU A 102 -2.57 -10.39 -5.87
C LEU A 102 -4.05 -10.13 -5.56
N LEU A 103 -4.36 -9.64 -4.35
CA LEU A 103 -5.75 -9.50 -3.90
C LEU A 103 -6.61 -8.63 -4.83
N PRO A 104 -6.14 -7.46 -5.31
CA PRO A 104 -6.95 -6.65 -6.22
C PRO A 104 -7.18 -7.36 -7.56
N SER A 105 -6.19 -8.09 -8.08
CA SER A 105 -6.35 -8.85 -9.34
C SER A 105 -7.34 -10.00 -9.22
N VAL A 106 -7.51 -10.58 -8.04
CA VAL A 106 -8.50 -11.66 -7.79
C VAL A 106 -9.89 -11.07 -7.55
N LEU A 107 -9.99 -10.00 -6.74
CA LEU A 107 -11.26 -9.47 -6.25
C LEU A 107 -11.92 -8.46 -7.19
N LEU A 108 -11.14 -7.64 -7.91
CA LEU A 108 -11.62 -6.48 -8.68
C LEU A 108 -11.62 -6.66 -10.20
N ASN A 109 -11.23 -7.83 -10.70
CA ASN A 109 -11.09 -8.11 -12.13
C ASN A 109 -12.42 -8.51 -12.83
N LYS A 110 -13.56 -8.50 -12.14
CA LYS A 110 -14.87 -8.79 -12.76
C LYS A 110 -15.43 -7.55 -13.49
N LYS A 111 -16.22 -7.79 -14.55
CA LYS A 111 -16.74 -6.75 -15.45
C LYS A 111 -17.81 -5.86 -14.82
N SER A 112 -18.67 -6.42 -13.98
CA SER A 112 -19.77 -5.68 -13.33
C SER A 112 -19.52 -5.55 -11.83
N PHE A 113 -19.22 -4.34 -11.38
CA PHE A 113 -19.28 -4.00 -9.97
C PHE A 113 -20.16 -2.80 -9.74
N SER A 114 -21.08 -2.93 -8.79
CA SER A 114 -21.74 -1.80 -8.15
C SER A 114 -20.72 -1.05 -7.28
N PHE A 115 -21.03 0.21 -6.97
CA PHE A 115 -20.23 1.02 -6.05
C PHE A 115 -20.00 0.30 -4.72
N PHE A 116 -21.07 -0.18 -4.09
CA PHE A 116 -21.01 -0.87 -2.79
C PHE A 116 -20.15 -2.14 -2.83
N LYS A 117 -20.24 -2.94 -3.89
CA LYS A 117 -19.44 -4.17 -4.02
C LYS A 117 -17.95 -3.85 -4.20
N THR A 118 -17.63 -2.83 -4.99
CA THR A 118 -16.24 -2.36 -5.16
C THR A 118 -15.68 -1.81 -3.87
N TYR A 119 -16.49 -0.99 -3.17
CA TYR A 119 -16.16 -0.43 -1.86
C TYR A 119 -15.86 -1.52 -0.84
N PHE A 120 -16.68 -2.56 -0.78
CA PHE A 120 -16.47 -3.71 0.10
C PHE A 120 -15.14 -4.43 -0.21
N PHE A 121 -14.79 -4.67 -1.47
CA PHE A 121 -13.52 -5.31 -1.80
C PHE A 121 -12.30 -4.42 -1.52
N ILE A 122 -12.37 -3.12 -1.83
CA ILE A 122 -11.27 -2.19 -1.54
C ILE A 122 -11.08 -2.03 -0.03
N THR A 123 -12.16 -1.91 0.75
CA THR A 123 -12.08 -1.91 2.22
C THR A 123 -11.44 -3.18 2.74
N LEU A 124 -11.87 -4.34 2.26
CA LEU A 124 -11.30 -5.63 2.67
C LEU A 124 -9.81 -5.73 2.35
N ILE A 125 -9.38 -5.31 1.16
CA ILE A 125 -7.97 -5.27 0.77
C ILE A 125 -7.16 -4.39 1.74
N LEU A 126 -7.66 -3.20 2.07
CA LEU A 126 -6.97 -2.28 2.97
C LEU A 126 -6.95 -2.76 4.42
N ILE A 127 -8.01 -3.43 4.88
CA ILE A 127 -8.03 -4.06 6.20
C ILE A 127 -6.98 -5.16 6.28
N ILE A 128 -6.89 -6.03 5.27
CA ILE A 128 -5.86 -7.09 5.21
C ILE A 128 -4.47 -6.47 5.18
N TYR A 129 -4.25 -5.45 4.34
CA TYR A 129 -2.99 -4.71 4.31
C TYR A 129 -2.64 -4.14 5.69
N PHE A 130 -3.62 -3.59 6.41
CA PHE A 130 -3.41 -3.00 7.73
C PHE A 130 -2.88 -4.05 8.73
N PHE A 131 -3.49 -5.24 8.76
CA PHE A 131 -3.11 -6.29 9.70
C PHE A 131 -1.86 -7.07 9.30
N ILE A 132 -1.66 -7.36 8.01
CA ILE A 132 -0.59 -8.26 7.56
C ILE A 132 0.70 -7.50 7.21
N TYR A 133 0.58 -6.25 6.73
CA TYR A 133 1.73 -5.44 6.36
C TYR A 133 1.98 -4.31 7.35
N PHE A 134 0.99 -3.45 7.62
CA PHE A 134 1.22 -2.20 8.36
C PHE A 134 1.56 -2.43 9.84
N ILE A 135 0.75 -3.20 10.57
CA ILE A 135 1.01 -3.48 12.00
C ILE A 135 2.35 -4.20 12.19
N PRO A 136 2.65 -5.32 11.49
CA PRO A 136 3.89 -6.04 11.70
C PRO A 136 5.13 -5.21 11.33
N ARG A 137 5.02 -4.35 10.32
CA ARG A 137 6.07 -3.40 9.96
C ARG A 137 6.37 -2.39 11.07
N ILE A 138 5.35 -1.87 11.75
CA ILE A 138 5.54 -0.99 12.92
C ILE A 138 6.23 -1.75 14.05
N VAL A 139 5.74 -2.95 14.37
CA VAL A 139 6.31 -3.79 15.45
C VAL A 139 7.78 -4.09 15.17
N TRP A 140 8.12 -4.49 13.95
CA TRP A 140 9.50 -4.75 13.55
C TRP A 140 10.41 -3.54 13.74
N TYR A 141 9.97 -2.36 13.31
CA TYR A 141 10.76 -1.13 13.52
C TYR A 141 10.90 -0.77 15.00
N THR A 142 9.88 -1.02 15.83
CA THR A 142 9.99 -0.78 17.27
C THR A 142 10.98 -1.73 17.93
N ILE A 143 11.03 -3.01 17.55
CA ILE A 143 11.98 -4.01 18.07
C ILE A 143 13.42 -3.60 17.70
N LEU A 144 13.67 -3.28 16.43
CA LEU A 144 15.00 -2.84 15.97
C LEU A 144 15.49 -1.57 16.67
N LEU A 145 14.59 -0.65 17.03
CA LEU A 145 14.95 0.54 17.81
C LEU A 145 15.35 0.22 19.25
N ILE A 146 14.74 -0.79 19.86
CA ILE A 146 15.05 -1.23 21.23
C ILE A 146 16.42 -1.92 21.25
N GLU A 147 16.65 -2.85 20.33
CA GLU A 147 17.94 -3.58 20.23
C GLU A 147 19.12 -2.63 20.01
N LYS A 148 18.96 -1.60 19.16
CA LYS A 148 20.02 -0.62 18.89
C LYS A 148 20.35 0.25 20.12
N LYS A 149 19.41 0.41 21.06
CA LYS A 149 19.63 1.17 22.30
C LYS A 149 20.31 0.33 23.40
N ASN A 150 20.14 -0.99 23.41
CA ASN A 150 20.70 -1.86 24.44
C ASN A 150 22.25 -1.98 24.39
N ASN A 151 22.91 -1.45 23.34
CA ASN A 151 24.37 -1.32 23.28
C ASN A 151 24.91 -0.04 23.97
N PHE A 152 24.04 0.81 24.52
CA PHE A 152 24.41 1.94 25.38
C PHE A 152 23.64 1.81 26.70
N PRO A 153 24.32 1.59 27.84
CA PRO A 153 23.63 1.46 29.11
C PRO A 153 23.13 2.84 29.54
N PHE A 154 21.89 2.91 30.02
CA PHE A 154 21.29 4.09 30.66
C PHE A 154 21.08 5.34 29.80
N ILE A 155 20.11 5.28 28.88
CA ILE A 155 19.17 6.40 28.72
C ILE A 155 17.77 5.83 28.70
N GLU A 156 17.13 5.91 29.87
CA GLU A 156 15.70 5.86 30.13
C GLU A 156 14.88 5.81 28.83
N ILE A 157 14.44 4.60 28.51
CA ILE A 157 13.21 4.44 27.75
C ILE A 157 12.18 5.17 28.62
N LYS A 158 11.87 6.43 28.27
CA LYS A 158 10.58 7.07 28.54
C LYS A 158 9.53 6.15 27.90
N SER A 159 9.26 5.05 28.59
CA SER A 159 8.40 3.91 28.30
C SER A 159 6.93 4.26 28.44
N LYS A 160 6.63 5.56 28.40
CA LYS A 160 5.32 6.15 28.17
C LYS A 160 5.24 6.77 26.77
N TRP A 161 5.78 6.11 25.75
CA TRP A 161 4.96 5.95 24.54
C TRP A 161 3.77 5.08 24.98
N ASN A 162 2.83 5.73 25.70
CA ASN A 162 1.71 5.10 26.37
C ASN A 162 1.11 4.08 25.41
N PHE A 163 1.04 2.82 25.82
CA PHE A 163 0.31 1.79 25.10
C PHE A 163 -1.07 2.31 24.65
N PHE A 164 -1.70 3.16 25.48
CA PHE A 164 -2.89 3.95 25.13
C PHE A 164 -2.71 4.84 23.89
N LYS A 165 -1.66 5.66 23.78
CA LYS A 165 -1.40 6.51 22.61
C LYS A 165 -1.19 5.67 21.33
N LEU A 166 -0.49 4.54 21.40
CA LEU A 166 -0.33 3.63 20.27
C LEU A 166 -1.68 3.00 19.87
N ARG A 167 -2.48 2.58 20.86
CA ARG A 167 -3.83 2.04 20.64
C ARG A 167 -4.74 3.05 19.97
N TYR A 168 -4.79 4.29 20.45
CA TYR A 168 -5.57 5.36 19.82
C TYR A 168 -5.07 5.68 18.41
N PHE A 169 -3.75 5.73 18.21
CA PHE A 169 -3.17 5.92 16.88
C PHE A 169 -3.57 4.83 15.89
N LEU A 170 -3.47 3.55 16.29
CA LEU A 170 -3.89 2.43 15.46
C LEU A 170 -5.40 2.43 15.22
N PHE A 171 -6.19 2.78 16.24
CA PHE A 171 -7.64 2.89 16.15
C PHE A 171 -8.06 3.95 15.12
N PHE A 172 -7.58 5.19 15.25
CA PHE A 172 -7.91 6.25 14.29
C PHE A 172 -7.45 5.92 12.88
N LYS A 173 -6.24 5.35 12.71
CA LYS A 173 -5.78 4.88 11.40
C LYS A 173 -6.68 3.80 10.84
N PHE A 174 -7.11 2.83 11.64
CA PHE A 174 -8.04 1.79 11.20
C PHE A 174 -9.37 2.39 10.73
N PHE A 175 -9.96 3.31 11.49
CA PHE A 175 -11.21 3.97 11.08
C PHE A 175 -11.04 4.81 9.81
N SER A 176 -9.88 5.43 9.62
CA SER A 176 -9.60 6.18 8.39
C SER A 176 -9.58 5.32 7.13
N ILE A 177 -9.39 3.99 7.25
CA ILE A 177 -9.46 3.06 6.11
C ILE A 177 -10.82 3.14 5.43
N PHE A 178 -11.91 3.25 6.19
CA PHE A 178 -13.28 3.30 5.64
C PHE A 178 -13.56 4.56 4.82
N ILE A 179 -12.96 5.69 5.22
CA ILE A 179 -13.05 6.96 4.49
C ILE A 179 -12.17 6.91 3.25
N PHE A 180 -10.92 6.45 3.41
CA PHE A 180 -9.96 6.36 2.32
C PHE A 180 -10.41 5.38 1.23
N SER A 181 -10.97 4.23 1.61
CA SER A 181 -11.53 3.25 0.69
C SER A 181 -12.72 3.80 -0.11
N PHE A 182 -13.53 4.68 0.49
CA PHE A 182 -14.66 5.32 -0.19
C PHE A 182 -14.15 6.22 -1.32
N ILE A 183 -13.17 7.07 -1.00
CA ILE A 183 -12.50 7.95 -1.96
C ILE A 183 -11.84 7.13 -3.07
N LEU A 184 -11.09 6.08 -2.71
CA LEU A 184 -10.45 5.19 -3.69
C LEU A 184 -11.47 4.50 -4.60
N THR A 185 -12.60 4.06 -4.05
CA THR A 185 -13.67 3.42 -4.83
C THR A 185 -14.24 4.37 -5.87
N TYR A 186 -14.50 5.61 -5.47
CA TYR A 186 -14.97 6.65 -6.37
C TYR A 186 -14.00 6.89 -7.53
N PHE A 187 -12.71 7.07 -7.23
CA PHE A 187 -11.69 7.25 -8.26
C PHE A 187 -11.52 6.02 -9.14
N TYR A 188 -11.45 4.82 -8.55
CA TYR A 188 -11.30 3.57 -9.28
C TYR A 188 -12.43 3.36 -10.29
N LEU A 189 -13.69 3.59 -9.89
CA LEU A 189 -14.82 3.44 -10.80
C LEU A 189 -14.84 4.49 -11.90
N LYS A 190 -14.45 5.74 -11.61
CA LYS A 190 -14.29 6.76 -12.66
C LYS A 190 -13.23 6.35 -13.68
N ILE A 191 -12.05 5.95 -13.22
CA ILE A 191 -10.94 5.53 -14.09
C ILE A 191 -11.37 4.30 -14.89
N LYS A 192 -11.97 3.29 -14.25
CA LYS A 192 -12.44 2.07 -14.91
C LYS A 192 -13.48 2.37 -16.00
N LYS A 193 -14.40 3.31 -15.77
CA LYS A 193 -15.36 3.76 -16.80
C LYS A 193 -14.66 4.39 -18.00
N ILE A 194 -13.69 5.28 -17.78
CA ILE A 194 -12.91 5.90 -18.86
C ILE A 194 -12.14 4.84 -19.66
N ILE A 195 -11.53 3.88 -18.97
CA ILE A 195 -10.80 2.78 -19.60
C ILE A 195 -11.75 1.95 -20.48
N ILE A 196 -12.93 1.59 -19.97
CA ILE A 196 -13.92 0.83 -20.75
C ILE A 196 -14.37 1.62 -21.97
N SER A 197 -14.57 2.94 -21.87
CA SER A 197 -14.99 3.76 -23.03
C SER A 197 -13.92 3.92 -24.12
N LEU A 198 -12.66 3.59 -23.83
CA LEU A 198 -11.57 3.64 -24.80
C LEU A 198 -11.40 2.33 -25.61
N PHE A 199 -12.21 1.29 -25.33
CA PHE A 199 -12.13 -0.04 -25.95
C PHE A 199 -13.45 -0.49 -26.57
#